data_AF-A0A1F8N7Z3-F1
#
_entry.id   AF-A0A1F8N7Z3-F1
#
_cell.length_a   1.000
_cell.length_b   1.000
_cell.length_c   1.000
_cell.angle_alpha   90.00
_cell.angle_beta   90.00
_cell.angle_gamma   90.00
#
_symmetry.space_group_name_H-M   'P 1'
#
loop_
_entity.id
_entity.type
_entity.pdbx_description
1 polymer ?
#
loop_
_entity_poly.entity_id
_entity_poly.type
_entity_poly.pdbx_seq_one_letter_code
_entity_poly.pdbx_strand_id
1 'polypeptide(L)'
;MTSGEYFIPIGIGGFFAIVGIILIFLGRGEERSYYDSLASRPDAREFLERWPERPRVGTLKIGGWIALIVGVLLMAMGGAFWLWG
;
A
#
# COMPACT_ATOMS: atom_id res chain seq x y z
N MET A 1 -0.17 27.33 16.78
CA MET A 1 -0.36 27.12 15.33
C MET A 1 -1.53 27.96 14.91
N THR A 2 -1.39 28.77 13.85
CA THR A 2 -2.53 29.55 13.34
C THR A 2 -3.60 28.61 12.78
N SER A 3 -4.86 29.00 12.83
CA SER A 3 -6.06 28.16 12.57
C SER A 3 -6.17 27.55 11.15
N GLY A 4 -5.15 27.70 10.29
CA GLY A 4 -5.01 27.03 8.99
C GLY A 4 -3.87 26.02 8.90
N GLU A 5 -3.00 25.90 9.91
CA GLU A 5 -1.78 25.07 9.84
C GLU A 5 -2.05 23.58 10.04
N TYR A 6 -3.17 23.20 10.69
CA TYR A 6 -3.58 21.80 10.85
C TYR A 6 -4.18 21.20 9.56
N PHE A 7 -4.59 22.02 8.59
CA PHE A 7 -5.10 21.55 7.31
C PHE A 7 -4.03 20.86 6.47
N ILE A 8 -2.77 21.29 6.59
CA ILE A 8 -1.64 20.75 5.85
C ILE A 8 -1.38 19.28 6.22
N PRO A 9 -1.17 18.91 7.50
CA PRO A 9 -0.95 17.51 7.87
C PRO A 9 -2.18 16.62 7.62
N ILE A 10 -3.40 17.14 7.81
CA ILE A 10 -4.63 16.39 7.50
C ILE A 10 -4.74 16.12 5.99
N GLY A 11 -4.49 17.13 5.15
CA GLY A 11 -4.57 17.01 3.70
C GLY A 11 -3.52 16.06 3.14
N ILE A 12 -2.25 16.23 3.54
CA ILE A 12 -1.16 15.34 3.13
C ILE A 12 -1.37 13.93 3.67
N GLY A 13 -1.83 13.79 4.93
CA GLY A 13 -2.15 12.51 5.53
C GLY A 13 -3.26 11.76 4.78
N GLY A 14 -4.31 12.48 4.38
CA GLY A 14 -5.37 11.97 3.51
C GLY A 14 -4.87 11.48 2.17
N PHE A 15 -4.05 12.27 1.50
CA PHE A 15 -3.45 11.88 0.23
C PHE A 15 -2.64 10.59 0.36
N PHE A 16 -1.75 10.50 1.35
CA PHE A 16 -0.93 9.30 1.58
C PHE A 16 -1.75 8.07 1.95
N ALA A 17 -2.81 8.23 2.75
CA ALA A 17 -3.71 7.14 3.08
C ALA A 17 -4.42 6.59 1.84
N ILE A 18 -4.98 7.46 0.98
CA ILE A 18 -5.65 7.06 -0.27
C ILE A 18 -4.68 6.35 -1.20
N VAL A 19 -3.50 6.92 -1.43
CA VAL A 19 -2.47 6.31 -2.28
C VAL A 19 -2.03 4.95 -1.73
N GLY A 20 -1.83 4.84 -0.41
CA GLY A 20 -1.49 3.58 0.25
C GLY A 20 -2.55 2.50 0.03
N ILE A 21 -3.83 2.84 0.19
CA ILE A 21 -4.96 1.93 -0.09
C ILE A 21 -4.92 1.46 -1.54
N ILE A 22 -4.80 2.40 -2.49
CA ILE A 22 -4.75 2.10 -3.93
C ILE A 22 -3.60 1.12 -4.23
N LEU A 23 -2.40 1.38 -3.72
CA LEU A 23 -1.22 0.53 -3.93
C LEU A 23 -1.42 -0.89 -3.34
N ILE A 24 -2.06 -1.00 -2.17
CA ILE A 24 -2.40 -2.32 -1.59
C ILE A 24 -3.39 -3.08 -2.49
N PHE A 25 -4.40 -2.39 -3.04
CA PHE A 25 -5.37 -3.00 -3.95
C PHE A 25 -4.73 -3.43 -5.28
N LEU A 26 -3.90 -2.59 -5.89
CA LEU A 26 -3.14 -2.95 -7.09
C LEU A 26 -2.23 -4.17 -6.82
N GLY A 27 -1.51 -4.17 -5.71
CA GLY A 27 -0.67 -5.31 -5.32
C GLY A 27 -1.45 -6.63 -5.18
N ARG A 28 -2.69 -6.58 -4.66
CA ARG A 28 -3.58 -7.77 -4.60
C ARG A 28 -4.07 -8.21 -5.98
N GLY A 29 -4.34 -7.27 -6.89
CA GLY A 29 -4.75 -7.59 -8.27
C GLY A 29 -3.63 -8.28 -9.04
N GLU A 30 -2.39 -7.84 -8.82
CA GLU A 30 -1.20 -8.39 -9.46
C GLU A 30 -0.86 -9.81 -8.97
N GLU A 31 -0.99 -10.08 -7.66
CA GLU A 31 -0.90 -11.44 -7.10
C GLU A 31 -1.92 -12.37 -7.79
N ARG A 32 -3.17 -11.94 -7.93
CA ARG A 32 -4.25 -12.78 -8.46
C ARG A 32 -4.10 -13.09 -9.95
N SER A 33 -3.76 -12.09 -10.75
CA SER A 33 -3.49 -12.25 -12.19
C SER A 33 -2.29 -13.17 -12.44
N TYR A 34 -1.27 -13.07 -11.60
CA TYR A 34 -0.08 -13.92 -11.70
C TYR A 34 -0.40 -15.39 -11.42
N TYR A 35 -1.13 -15.69 -10.33
CA TYR A 35 -1.52 -17.07 -10.01
C TYR A 35 -2.45 -17.69 -11.06
N ASP A 36 -3.39 -16.94 -11.63
CA ASP A 36 -4.27 -17.42 -12.72
C ASP A 36 -3.46 -17.76 -13.99
N SER A 37 -2.45 -16.96 -14.32
CA SER A 37 -1.56 -17.22 -15.47
C SER A 37 -0.68 -18.46 -15.27
N LEU A 38 -0.36 -18.80 -14.03
CA LEU A 38 0.45 -19.97 -13.67
C LEU A 38 -0.42 -21.25 -13.66
N ALA A 39 -1.65 -21.17 -13.15
CA ALA A 39 -2.58 -22.29 -13.11
C ALA A 39 -3.10 -22.73 -14.49
N SER A 40 -3.00 -21.85 -15.50
CA SER A 40 -3.39 -22.14 -16.89
C SER A 40 -2.30 -22.82 -17.72
N ARG A 41 -1.09 -23.00 -17.20
CA ARG A 41 -0.01 -23.71 -17.90
C ARG A 41 0.03 -25.20 -17.48
N PRO A 42 0.13 -26.14 -18.44
CA PRO A 42 0.16 -27.58 -18.15
C PRO A 42 1.47 -28.08 -17.52
N ASP A 43 2.45 -27.20 -17.29
CA ASP A 43 3.79 -27.57 -16.83
C ASP A 43 3.91 -27.44 -15.31
N ALA A 44 3.55 -28.51 -14.58
CA ALA A 44 3.71 -28.60 -13.13
C ALA A 44 5.19 -28.63 -12.67
N ARG A 45 6.13 -28.77 -13.62
CA ARG A 45 7.56 -28.89 -13.35
C ARG A 45 8.17 -27.61 -12.78
N GLU A 46 7.71 -26.44 -13.24
CA GLU A 46 8.15 -25.13 -12.76
C GLU A 46 7.69 -24.88 -11.30
N PHE A 47 6.58 -25.48 -10.89
CA PHE A 47 6.05 -25.43 -9.52
C PHE A 47 6.83 -26.32 -8.54
N LEU A 48 7.33 -27.47 -9.03
CA LEU A 48 8.13 -28.42 -8.26
C LEU A 48 9.59 -27.96 -8.08
N GLU A 49 10.16 -27.29 -9.08
CA GLU A 49 11.56 -26.85 -9.05
C GLU A 49 11.78 -25.49 -8.37
N ARG A 50 10.71 -24.76 -7.98
CA ARG A 50 10.77 -23.43 -7.32
C ARG A 50 11.68 -22.43 -8.06
N TRP A 51 11.86 -22.61 -9.36
CA TRP A 51 12.80 -21.88 -10.18
C TRP A 51 12.02 -21.13 -11.27
N PRO A 52 12.19 -19.81 -11.43
CA PRO A 52 13.01 -18.88 -10.65
C PRO A 52 12.23 -18.29 -9.46
N GLU A 53 12.91 -18.09 -8.33
CA GLU A 53 12.37 -17.41 -7.16
C GLU A 53 12.18 -15.91 -7.50
N ARG A 54 10.97 -15.53 -7.94
CA ARG A 54 10.69 -14.14 -8.39
C ARG A 54 10.19 -13.29 -7.22
N PRO A 55 11.00 -12.37 -6.66
CA PRO A 55 10.68 -11.69 -5.39
C PRO A 55 9.75 -10.47 -5.55
N ARG A 56 9.10 -10.27 -6.71
CA ARG A 56 8.59 -8.93 -7.07
C ARG A 56 7.13 -8.63 -6.74
N VAL A 57 6.29 -9.64 -6.51
CA VAL A 57 4.87 -9.43 -6.21
C VAL A 57 4.62 -8.79 -4.83
N GLY A 58 5.62 -8.78 -3.94
CA GLY A 58 5.50 -8.18 -2.60
C GLY A 58 5.84 -6.68 -2.52
N THR A 59 6.63 -6.14 -3.43
CA THR A 59 7.23 -4.80 -3.25
C THR A 59 6.20 -3.68 -3.27
N LEU A 60 5.20 -3.77 -4.17
CA LEU A 60 4.15 -2.75 -4.29
C LEU A 60 3.24 -2.71 -3.04
N LYS A 61 2.99 -3.88 -2.46
CA LYS A 61 2.19 -4.05 -1.23
C LYS A 61 2.91 -3.47 -0.01
N ILE A 62 4.23 -3.67 0.10
CA ILE A 62 5.05 -3.08 1.17
C ILE A 62 5.04 -1.55 1.06
N GLY A 63 5.23 -1.00 -0.15
CA GLY A 63 5.13 0.44 -0.38
C GLY A 63 3.78 1.02 0.00
N GLY A 64 2.69 0.32 -0.34
CA GLY A 64 1.33 0.71 0.04
C GLY A 64 1.09 0.72 1.55
N TRP A 65 1.59 -0.28 2.28
CA TRP A 65 1.51 -0.30 3.75
C TRP A 65 2.30 0.83 4.40
N ILE A 66 3.52 1.13 3.93
CA ILE A 66 4.32 2.25 4.43
C ILE A 66 3.58 3.58 4.21
N ALA A 67 3.06 3.80 3.00
CA ALA A 67 2.30 5.00 2.67
C ALA A 67 1.05 5.15 3.55
N LEU A 68 0.33 4.06 3.80
CA LEU A 68 -0.85 4.04 4.66
C LEU A 68 -0.50 4.45 6.10
N ILE A 69 0.53 3.84 6.69
CA ILE A 69 0.95 4.13 8.06
C ILE A 69 1.34 5.60 8.21
N VAL A 70 2.13 6.12 7.27
CA VAL A 70 2.53 7.54 7.26
C VAL A 70 1.31 8.46 7.15
N GLY A 71 0.37 8.14 6.25
CA GLY A 71 -0.86 8.92 6.07
C GLY A 71 -1.73 8.97 7.33
N VAL A 72 -1.91 7.84 7.99
CA VAL A 72 -2.68 7.73 9.25
C VAL A 72 -1.99 8.51 10.38
N LEU A 73 -0.66 8.43 10.49
CA LEU A 73 0.11 9.18 11.49
C LEU A 73 -0.06 10.70 11.32
N LEU A 74 0.03 11.18 10.08
CA LEU A 74 -0.15 12.60 9.76
C LEU A 74 -1.57 13.08 10.05
N MET A 75 -2.59 12.28 9.73
CA MET A 75 -3.97 12.58 10.12
C MET A 75 -4.15 12.63 11.64
N ALA A 76 -3.57 11.67 12.37
CA ALA A 76 -3.68 11.61 13.82
C ALA A 76 -3.04 12.83 14.49
N MET A 77 -1.86 13.25 14.02
CA MET A 77 -1.23 14.49 14.48
C MET A 77 -2.09 15.72 14.14
N GLY A 78 -2.54 15.84 12.90
CA GLY A 78 -3.39 16.97 12.48
C GLY A 78 -4.70 17.05 13.27
N GLY A 79 -5.35 15.91 13.53
CA GLY A 79 -6.55 15.82 14.35
C GLY A 79 -6.29 16.13 15.82
N ALA A 80 -5.18 15.65 16.39
CA ALA A 80 -4.80 15.98 17.75
C ALA A 80 -4.55 17.50 17.91
N PHE A 81 -3.87 18.12 16.95
CA PHE A 81 -3.68 19.58 16.94
C PHE A 81 -4.98 20.35 16.75
N TRP A 82 -5.96 19.80 16.01
CA TRP A 82 -7.28 20.42 15.86
C TRP A 82 -8.13 20.33 17.14
N LEU A 83 -7.98 19.25 17.92
CA LEU A 83 -8.73 19.05 19.17
C LEU A 83 -8.11 19.78 20.38
N TRP A 84 -6.79 19.97 20.40
CA TRP A 84 -6.05 20.58 21.52
C TRP A 84 -5.49 21.99 21.25
N GLY A 85 -5.51 22.47 20.01
CA GLY A 85 -5.05 23.80 19.61
C GLY A 85 -6.18 24.79 19.41
#